data_AF-A0A936A1K2-F1
#
_entry.id   AF-A0A936A1K2-F1
#
_cell.length_a   1.000
_cell.length_b   1.000
_cell.length_c   1.000
_cell.angle_alpha   90.00
_cell.angle_beta   90.00
_cell.angle_gamma   90.00
#
_symmetry.space_group_name_H-M   'P 1'
#
loop_
_entity.id
_entity.type
_entity.pdbx_description
1 polymer ?
#
loop_
_entity_poly.entity_id
_entity_poly.type
_entity_poly.pdbx_seq_one_letter_code
_entity_poly.pdbx_strand_id
1 'polypeptide(L)' 'MLQGERLVVVGWLQSLVRDAQVRGLLHDLGQARSLVHAAEGNSRAFEFSTNHTQNLLRRYAET' A
#
# COMPACT_ATOMS: atom_id res chain seq x y z
N MET A 1 40.57 -0.47 -1.84
CA MET A 1 40.20 -0.24 -0.41
C MET A 1 38.86 0.49 -0.41
N LEU A 2 37.87 0.02 0.35
CA LEU A 2 36.59 0.75 0.51
C LEU A 2 36.82 1.88 1.52
N GLN A 3 36.91 3.12 1.04
CA GLN A 3 37.10 4.33 1.84
C GLN A 3 35.94 5.31 1.57
N GLY A 4 35.38 5.90 2.62
CA GLY A 4 34.25 6.85 2.57
C GLY A 4 33.31 6.70 3.77
N GLU A 5 32.59 7.77 4.13
CA GLU A 5 31.57 7.78 5.19
C GLU A 5 30.16 7.85 4.57
N ARG A 6 29.20 7.09 5.14
CA ARG A 6 27.78 7.17 4.77
C ARG A 6 26.93 7.45 6.00
N LEU A 7 26.54 8.71 6.17
CA LEU A 7 25.58 9.12 7.19
C LEU A 7 24.17 8.66 6.81
N VAL A 8 23.45 8.03 7.75
CA VAL A 8 22.06 7.59 7.58
C VAL A 8 21.23 7.80 8.83
N VAL A 9 19.93 8.01 8.62
CA VAL A 9 18.92 7.92 9.68
C VAL A 9 18.23 6.58 9.54
N VAL A 10 18.20 5.81 10.64
CA VAL A 10 17.52 4.52 10.71
C VAL A 10 16.38 4.64 11.71
N GLY A 11 15.22 4.11 11.33
CA GLY A 11 14.05 4.04 12.19
C GLY A 11 13.21 2.82 11.83
N TRP A 12 12.23 2.54 12.67
CA TRP A 12 11.30 1.44 12.50
C TRP A 12 9.87 1.96 12.46
N LEU A 13 9.05 1.31 11.64
CA LEU A 13 7.61 1.52 11.62
C LEU A 13 6.93 0.16 11.70
N GLN A 14 5.80 0.12 12.38
CA GLN A 14 4.95 -1.06 12.39
C GLN A 14 3.86 -0.90 11.34
N SER A 15 3.73 -1.90 10.47
CA SER A 15 2.61 -1.97 9.55
C SER A 15 1.35 -2.42 10.28
N LEU A 16 0.19 -1.87 9.89
CA LEU A 16 -1.12 -2.39 10.30
C LEU A 16 -1.37 -3.81 9.79
N VAL A 17 -0.77 -4.19 8.66
CA VAL A 17 -0.85 -5.52 8.06
C VAL A 17 0.46 -6.26 8.30
N ARG A 18 0.45 -7.31 9.12
CA ARG A 18 1.65 -8.09 9.49
C ARG A 18 2.22 -8.88 8.31
N ASP A 19 1.36 -9.63 7.61
CA ASP A 19 1.77 -10.46 6.49
C ASP A 19 2.32 -9.60 5.34
N ALA A 20 3.59 -9.84 4.97
CA ALA A 20 4.28 -9.08 3.93
C ALA A 20 3.69 -9.29 2.53
N GLN A 21 3.18 -10.49 2.21
CA GLN A 21 2.56 -10.77 0.92
C GLN A 21 1.22 -10.04 0.80
N VAL A 22 0.40 -10.09 1.84
CA VAL A 22 -0.88 -9.37 1.87
C VAL A 22 -0.66 -7.86 1.77
N ARG A 23 0.35 -7.35 2.48
CA ARG A 23 0.68 -5.92 2.45
C ARG A 23 1.18 -5.47 1.08
N GLY A 24 1.95 -6.30 0.38
CA GLY A 24 2.33 -6.08 -1.02
C GLY A 24 1.12 -6.04 -1.95
N LEU A 25 0.22 -7.02 -1.83
CA LEU A 25 -1.02 -7.06 -2.62
C LEU A 25 -1.88 -5.81 -2.42
N LEU A 26 -2.06 -5.38 -1.17
CA LEU A 26 -2.81 -4.16 -0.85
C LEU A 26 -2.14 -2.89 -1.41
N HIS A 27 -0.80 -2.86 -1.47
CA HIS A 27 -0.07 -1.77 -2.12
C HIS A 27 -0.36 -1.74 -3.63
N ASP A 28 -0.28 -2.88 -4.31
CA ASP A 28 -0.55 -2.97 -5.75
C ASP A 28 -2.00 -2.58 -6.09
N LEU A 29 -2.97 -3.01 -5.27
CA LEU A 29 -4.36 -2.55 -5.40
C LEU A 29 -4.50 -1.03 -5.24
N GLY A 30 -3.73 -0.43 -4.33
CA GLY A 30 -3.67 1.02 -4.16
C GLY A 30 -3.14 1.74 -5.39
N GLN A 31 -2.09 1.19 -6.03
CA GLN A 31 -1.53 1.70 -7.27
C GLN A 31 -2.54 1.59 -8.42
N ALA A 32 -3.17 0.42 -8.59
CA ALA A 32 -4.19 0.20 -9.61
C ALA A 32 -5.39 1.15 -9.44
N ARG A 33 -5.87 1.34 -8.22
CA ARG A 33 -6.95 2.28 -7.92
C ARG A 33 -6.57 3.73 -8.29
N SER A 34 -5.34 4.13 -8.03
CA SER A 34 -4.85 5.48 -8.39
C SER A 34 -4.83 5.68 -9.91
N LEU A 35 -4.44 4.65 -10.66
CA LEU A 35 -4.49 4.66 -12.13
C LEU A 35 -5.92 4.74 -12.67
N VAL A 36 -6.84 3.94 -12.12
CA VAL A 36 -8.27 3.99 -12.50
C VAL A 36 -8.85 5.37 -12.21
N HIS A 37 -8.57 5.94 -11.04
CA HIS A 37 -9.03 7.29 -10.72
C HIS A 37 -8.46 8.35 -11.67
N ALA A 38 -7.17 8.25 -12.02
CA ALA A 38 -6.54 9.18 -12.95
C ALA A 38 -7.16 9.11 -14.36
N ALA A 39 -7.54 7.90 -14.81
CA ALA A 39 -8.12 7.69 -16.13
C ALA A 39 -9.62 8.02 -16.21
N GLU A 40 -10.39 7.67 -15.17
CA GLU A 40 -11.86 7.67 -15.21
C GLU A 40 -12.51 8.53 -14.12
N GLY A 41 -11.73 9.11 -13.20
CA GLY A 41 -12.24 9.83 -12.04
C GLY A 41 -12.96 8.91 -11.04
N ASN A 42 -14.02 9.43 -10.42
CA ASN A 42 -14.87 8.68 -9.49
C ASN A 42 -15.84 7.75 -10.23
N SER A 43 -15.32 6.90 -11.12
CA SER A 43 -16.12 5.92 -11.84
C SER A 43 -16.59 4.79 -10.91
N ARG A 44 -17.58 4.02 -11.36
CA ARG A 44 -18.02 2.81 -10.61
C ARG A 44 -16.88 1.81 -10.39
N ALA A 45 -15.95 1.70 -11.34
CA ALA A 45 -14.79 0.83 -11.19
C ALA A 45 -13.87 1.31 -10.06
N PHE A 46 -13.65 2.63 -9.97
CA PHE A 46 -12.93 3.23 -8.85
C PHE A 46 -13.64 2.98 -7.51
N GLU A 47 -14.95 3.18 -7.44
CA GLU A 47 -15.73 2.95 -6.21
C GLU A 47 -15.66 1.49 -5.75
N PHE A 48 -15.85 0.53 -6.66
CA PHE A 48 -15.72 -0.89 -6.32
C PHE A 48 -14.31 -1.25 -5.86
N SER A 49 -13.28 -0.80 -6.58
CA SER A 49 -11.89 -1.07 -6.18
C SER A 49 -11.57 -0.48 -4.79
N THR A 50 -12.11 0.70 -4.49
CA THR A 50 -11.99 1.34 -3.18
C THR A 50 -12.66 0.51 -2.10
N ASN A 51 -13.91 0.12 -2.30
CA ASN A 51 -14.68 -0.66 -1.33
C ASN A 51 -14.01 -2.02 -1.06
N HIS A 52 -13.55 -2.73 -2.10
CA HIS A 52 -12.86 -4.00 -1.93
C HIS A 52 -11.52 -3.84 -1.20
N THR A 53 -10.74 -2.79 -1.53
CA THR A 53 -9.48 -2.48 -0.82
C THR A 53 -9.73 -2.24 0.66
N GLN A 54 -10.77 -1.46 1.01
CA GLN A 54 -11.12 -1.19 2.42
C GLN A 54 -11.61 -2.45 3.15
N ASN A 55 -12.37 -3.32 2.48
CA ASN A 55 -12.79 -4.60 3.05
C ASN A 55 -11.59 -5.51 3.36
N LEU A 56 -10.64 -5.61 2.43
CA LEU A 56 -9.43 -6.40 2.62
C LEU A 56 -8.54 -5.81 3.72
N LEU A 57 -8.39 -4.48 3.75
CA LEU A 57 -7.63 -3.82 4.81
C LEU A 57 -8.23 -4.14 6.19
N ARG A 58 -9.56 -4.02 6.37
CA ARG A 58 -10.22 -4.41 7.62
C ARG A 58 -10.04 -5.88 7.98
N ARG A 59 -9.98 -6.77 6.99
CA ARG A 59 -9.81 -8.21 7.21
C ARG A 59 -8.41 -8.56 7.73
N TYR A 60 -7.39 -7.86 7.26
CA TYR A 60 -5.99 -8.21 7.51
C TYR A 60 -5.25 -7.23 8.44
N ALA A 61 -5.88 -6.11 8.79
CA ALA A 61 -5.32 -5.19 9.77
C ALA A 61 -5.38 -5.79 11.17
N GLU A 62 -4.27 -5.68 11.89
CA GLU A 62 -4.19 -5.93 13.32
C GLU A 62 -4.55 -4.61 14.03
N THR A 63 -5.84 -4.40 14.29
CA THR A 63 -6.39 -3.24 15.02
C THR A 63 -6.68 -3.58 16.47
#